data_AF-A0A7C3LP83-F1
#
_entry.id   AF-A0A7C3LP83-F1
#
_cell.length_a   1.000
_cell.length_b   1.000
_cell.length_c   1.000
_cell.angle_alpha   90.00
_cell.angle_beta   90.00
_cell.angle_gamma   90.00
#
_symmetry.space_group_name_H-M   'P 1'
#
loop_
_entity.id
_entity.type
_entity.pdbx_description
1 polymer ?
#
loop_
_entity_poly.entity_id
_entity_poly.type
_entity_poly.pdbx_seq_one_letter_code
_entity_poly.pdbx_strand_id
1 'polypeptide(L)'
;EHTLIEEGYYAIFGTSGARTEIPGCSLCMGNQAQVGQGAYVFSTSTRNFDNRLGKDSQVYLGSAELAAVVALQGKLPTAEEYMELVTKKIKPEMTDDVYRYLNFNKVSKEDLEAMVE
;
A
#
# COMPACT_ATOMS: atom_id res chain seq x y z
N GLU A 1 -11.89 -1.31 -2.95
CA GLU A 1 -12.01 -1.90 -1.60
C GLU A 1 -12.66 -3.27 -1.69
N HIS A 2 -13.91 -3.37 -2.15
CA HIS A 2 -14.67 -4.63 -2.33
C HIS A 2 -13.86 -5.79 -2.93
N THR A 3 -13.26 -5.64 -4.12
CA THR A 3 -12.45 -6.71 -4.74
C THR A 3 -11.33 -7.22 -3.82
N LEU A 4 -10.63 -6.33 -3.09
CA LEU A 4 -9.55 -6.73 -2.19
C LEU A 4 -10.07 -7.44 -0.92
N ILE A 5 -11.31 -7.17 -0.52
CA ILE A 5 -11.99 -7.88 0.56
C ILE A 5 -12.38 -9.28 0.10
N GLU A 6 -13.01 -9.38 -1.07
CA GLU A 6 -13.45 -10.65 -1.68
C GLU A 6 -12.27 -11.60 -1.96
N GLU A 7 -11.15 -11.06 -2.44
CA GLU A 7 -9.90 -11.80 -2.67
C GLU A 7 -9.16 -12.15 -1.37
N GLY A 8 -9.61 -11.64 -0.22
CA GLY A 8 -9.06 -11.96 1.11
C GLY A 8 -7.82 -11.15 1.51
N TYR A 9 -7.38 -10.15 0.72
CA TYR A 9 -6.22 -9.32 1.06
C TYR A 9 -6.43 -8.50 2.34
N TYR A 10 -7.67 -8.09 2.64
CA TYR A 10 -7.97 -7.37 3.88
C TYR A 10 -7.69 -8.21 5.14
N ALA A 11 -7.93 -9.53 5.08
CA ALA A 11 -7.60 -10.43 6.19
C ALA A 11 -6.08 -10.51 6.42
N ILE A 12 -5.30 -10.47 5.34
CA ILE A 12 -3.82 -10.44 5.40
C ILE A 12 -3.35 -9.14 6.06
N PHE A 13 -3.90 -7.98 5.66
CA PHE A 13 -3.58 -6.69 6.28
C PHE A 13 -3.96 -6.63 7.76
N GLY A 14 -5.14 -7.14 8.13
CA GLY A 14 -5.56 -7.20 9.53
C GLY A 14 -4.62 -8.08 10.37
N THR A 15 -4.24 -9.25 9.84
CA THR A 15 -3.35 -10.19 10.54
C THR A 15 -1.93 -9.63 10.70
N SER A 16 -1.47 -8.77 9.79
CA SER A 16 -0.16 -8.12 9.90
C SER A 16 -0.15 -6.91 10.85
N GLY A 17 -1.32 -6.50 11.38
CA GLY A 17 -1.46 -5.31 12.22
C GLY A 17 -1.52 -4.01 11.43
N ALA A 18 -1.73 -4.07 10.11
CA ALA A 18 -1.90 -2.88 9.30
C ALA A 18 -3.26 -2.20 9.58
N ARG A 19 -3.27 -0.86 9.55
CA ARG A 19 -4.49 -0.07 9.60
C ARG A 19 -4.96 0.21 8.18
N THR A 20 -6.18 -0.22 7.85
CA THR A 20 -6.87 0.12 6.61
C THR A 20 -7.71 1.37 6.79
N GLU A 21 -7.60 2.32 5.86
CA GLU A 21 -8.41 3.54 5.85
C GLU A 21 -9.51 3.43 4.80
N ILE A 22 -10.59 4.19 4.99
CA ILE A 22 -11.62 4.34 3.95
C ILE A 22 -11.01 4.95 2.66
N PRO A 23 -11.54 4.63 1.46
CA PRO A 23 -11.04 5.16 0.21
C PRO A 23 -11.04 6.69 0.19
N GLY A 24 -9.85 7.28 0.06
CA GLY A 24 -9.66 8.73 0.11
C GLY A 24 -8.19 9.14 0.17
N CYS A 25 -7.92 10.44 0.33
CA CYS A 25 -6.53 10.94 0.36
C CYS A 25 -5.75 10.51 1.61
N SER A 26 -6.42 10.23 2.74
CA SER A 26 -5.78 9.81 3.99
C SER A 26 -4.56 10.70 4.36
N LEU A 27 -3.44 10.09 4.75
CA LEU A 27 -2.19 10.75 5.15
C LEU A 27 -1.54 11.58 4.04
N CYS A 28 -1.87 11.33 2.76
CA CYS A 28 -1.23 12.02 1.62
C CYS A 28 -1.43 13.55 1.67
N MET A 29 -2.58 13.99 2.21
CA MET A 29 -2.88 15.41 2.34
C MET A 29 -2.43 16.00 3.69
N GLY A 30 -2.41 15.21 4.76
CA GLY A 30 -2.01 15.63 6.11
C GLY A 30 -2.99 16.59 6.80
N ASN A 31 -4.22 16.70 6.30
CA ASN A 31 -5.26 17.62 6.80
C ASN A 31 -6.28 16.96 7.74
N GLN A 32 -6.19 15.65 7.94
CA GLN A 32 -7.06 14.86 8.82
C GLN A 32 -6.17 14.07 9.79
N ALA A 33 -5.84 12.83 9.43
CA ALA A 33 -4.86 12.04 10.15
C ALA A 33 -3.44 12.53 9.85
N GLN A 34 -2.56 12.39 10.84
CA GLN A 34 -1.14 12.70 10.76
C GLN A 34 -0.33 11.58 11.40
N VAL A 35 0.92 11.43 10.97
CA VAL A 35 1.87 10.53 11.63
C VAL A 35 2.34 11.14 12.96
N GLY A 36 2.96 10.32 13.81
CA GLY A 36 3.58 10.79 15.04
C GLY A 36 4.61 11.90 14.79
N GLN A 37 4.73 12.85 15.72
CA GLN A 37 5.72 13.92 15.61
C GLN A 37 7.13 13.33 15.56
N GLY A 38 7.97 13.86 14.65
CA GLY A 38 9.35 13.39 14.50
C GLY A 38 9.49 12.03 13.83
N ALA A 39 8.39 11.44 13.33
CA ALA A 39 8.44 10.11 12.75
C ALA A 39 9.24 10.07 11.44
N TYR A 40 9.97 8.97 11.25
CA TYR A 40 10.50 8.58 9.95
C TYR A 40 9.43 7.79 9.22
N VAL A 41 9.11 8.19 7.99
CA VAL A 41 8.02 7.61 7.21
C VAL A 41 8.53 7.23 5.82
N PHE A 42 8.20 6.02 5.39
CA PHE A 42 8.28 5.63 3.99
C PHE A 42 6.88 5.68 3.38
N SER A 43 6.68 6.43 2.31
CA SER A 43 5.36 6.74 1.76
C SER A 43 5.31 6.51 0.25
N THR A 44 4.20 5.97 -0.23
CA THR A 44 3.87 5.88 -1.66
C THR A 44 3.09 7.11 -2.17
N SER A 45 2.95 8.14 -1.33
CA SER A 45 2.33 9.41 -1.70
C SER A 45 3.14 10.19 -2.73
N THR A 46 2.61 11.31 -3.21
CA THR A 46 3.25 12.12 -4.25
C THR A 46 4.20 13.19 -3.72
N ARG A 47 4.19 13.50 -2.42
CA ARG A 47 4.90 14.67 -1.85
C ARG A 47 5.43 14.40 -0.44
N ASN A 48 6.62 14.91 -0.14
CA ASN A 48 7.31 14.73 1.14
C ASN A 48 7.88 16.03 1.73
N PHE A 49 7.29 17.20 1.44
CA PHE A 49 7.75 18.47 2.03
C PHE A 49 7.55 18.49 3.55
N ASP A 50 8.30 19.34 4.23
CA ASP A 50 8.31 19.44 5.69
C ASP A 50 6.90 19.64 6.26
N ASN A 51 6.60 18.92 7.34
CA ASN A 51 5.30 18.93 8.02
C ASN A 51 4.11 18.46 7.19
N ARG A 52 4.34 17.80 6.04
CA ARG A 52 3.24 17.32 5.17
C ARG A 52 2.47 16.16 5.80
N LEU A 53 3.14 15.08 6.19
CA LEU A 53 2.46 13.90 6.76
C LEU A 53 2.29 14.01 8.28
N GLY A 54 3.11 14.82 8.94
CA GLY A 54 3.06 15.06 10.37
C GLY A 54 4.15 16.04 10.78
N LYS A 55 4.01 16.62 11.97
CA LYS A 55 4.96 17.62 12.45
C LYS A 55 6.37 17.03 12.62
N ASP A 56 7.37 17.75 12.14
CA ASP A 56 8.79 17.37 12.22
C ASP A 56 9.10 15.98 11.61
N SER A 57 8.22 15.43 10.76
CA SER A 57 8.40 14.10 10.18
C SER A 57 9.40 14.10 9.04
N GLN A 58 10.26 13.09 8.95
CA GLN A 58 11.13 12.84 7.80
C GLN A 58 10.49 11.81 6.87
N VAL A 59 10.10 12.23 5.67
CA VAL A 59 9.36 11.39 4.73
C VAL A 59 10.21 11.02 3.50
N TYR A 60 10.29 9.73 3.21
CA TYR A 60 10.92 9.15 2.02
C TYR A 60 9.83 8.65 1.07
N LEU A 61 10.00 8.90 -0.24
CA LEU A 61 9.07 8.45 -1.26
C LEU A 61 9.62 7.22 -1.99
N GLY A 62 8.74 6.28 -2.34
CA GLY A 62 9.10 5.13 -3.17
C GLY A 62 7.91 4.27 -3.56
N SER A 63 8.19 3.08 -4.12
CA SER A 63 7.15 2.18 -4.63
C SER A 63 6.42 1.41 -3.51
N ALA A 64 5.29 0.79 -3.86
CA ALA A 64 4.51 -0.03 -2.94
C ALA A 64 5.26 -1.29 -2.49
N GLU A 65 6.01 -1.92 -3.39
CA GLU A 65 6.82 -3.09 -3.09
C GLU A 65 7.91 -2.75 -2.07
N LEU A 66 8.63 -1.65 -2.27
CA LEU A 66 9.65 -1.20 -1.33
C LEU A 66 9.02 -0.77 0.00
N ALA A 67 7.86 -0.11 -0.01
CA ALA A 67 7.13 0.23 1.22
C ALA A 67 6.76 -1.02 2.03
N ALA A 68 6.31 -2.10 1.36
CA ALA A 68 6.02 -3.37 2.01
C ALA A 68 7.28 -4.01 2.62
N VAL A 69 8.42 -3.97 1.92
CA VAL A 69 9.70 -4.46 2.46
C VAL A 69 10.15 -3.64 3.67
N VAL A 70 10.06 -2.30 3.60
CA VAL A 70 10.40 -1.41 4.71
C VAL A 70 9.49 -1.67 5.92
N ALA A 71 8.19 -1.88 5.70
CA ALA A 71 7.25 -2.21 6.77
C ALA A 71 7.59 -3.55 7.46
N LEU A 72 8.07 -4.55 6.70
CA LEU A 72 8.49 -5.84 7.24
C LEU A 72 9.82 -5.76 8.00
N GLN A 73 10.78 -4.94 7.53
CA GLN A 73 12.11 -4.85 8.12
C GLN A 73 12.26 -3.76 9.20
N GLY A 74 11.38 -2.76 9.21
CA GLY A 74 11.49 -1.58 10.08
C GLY A 74 12.63 -0.62 9.72
N LYS A 75 13.26 -0.79 8.55
CA LYS A 75 14.37 0.04 8.04
C LYS A 75 14.37 0.07 6.51
N LEU A 76 15.09 1.02 5.92
CA LEU A 76 15.42 0.99 4.50
C LEU A 76 16.36 -0.21 4.22
N PRO A 77 15.98 -1.13 3.32
CA PRO A 77 16.83 -2.28 2.97
C PRO A 77 17.98 -1.84 2.06
N THR A 78 19.02 -2.67 1.95
CA THR A 78 19.98 -2.58 0.83
C THR A 78 19.33 -3.03 -0.48
N ALA A 79 19.99 -2.73 -1.61
CA ALA A 79 19.52 -3.19 -2.91
C ALA A 79 19.49 -4.73 -2.98
N GLU A 80 20.49 -5.40 -2.41
CA GLU A 80 20.57 -6.86 -2.37
C GLU A 80 19.46 -7.46 -1.50
N GLU A 81 19.25 -6.92 -0.29
CA GLU A 81 18.16 -7.34 0.61
C GLU A 81 16.79 -7.19 -0.07
N TYR A 82 16.57 -6.07 -0.78
CA TYR A 82 15.35 -5.83 -1.54
C TYR A 82 15.16 -6.85 -2.67
N MET A 83 16.19 -7.04 -3.50
CA MET A 83 16.11 -7.94 -4.66
C MET A 83 15.90 -9.39 -4.23
N GLU A 84 16.53 -9.83 -3.15
CA GLU A 84 16.31 -11.17 -2.59
C GLU A 84 14.86 -11.37 -2.12
N LEU A 85 14.32 -10.45 -1.34
CA LEU A 85 12.97 -10.56 -0.78
C LEU A 85 11.89 -10.52 -1.86
N VAL A 86 11.98 -9.54 -2.77
CA VAL A 86 10.95 -9.32 -3.78
C VAL A 86 10.90 -10.49 -4.77
N THR A 87 12.05 -10.92 -5.30
CA THR A 87 12.09 -12.04 -6.28
C THR A 87 11.66 -13.39 -5.67
N LYS A 88 11.83 -13.56 -4.36
CA LYS A 88 11.35 -14.74 -3.63
C LYS A 88 9.84 -14.74 -3.41
N LYS A 89 9.23 -13.56 -3.26
CA LYS A 89 7.81 -13.40 -2.91
C LYS A 89 6.91 -13.16 -4.11
N ILE A 90 7.40 -12.45 -5.13
CA ILE A 90 6.70 -12.17 -6.38
C ILE A 90 7.44 -12.92 -7.47
N LYS A 91 6.92 -14.09 -7.82
CA LYS A 91 7.51 -14.94 -8.85
C LYS A 91 7.01 -14.54 -10.24
N PRO A 92 7.78 -14.75 -11.32
CA PRO A 92 7.36 -14.41 -12.68
C PRO A 92 5.98 -14.98 -13.06
N GLU A 93 5.70 -16.21 -12.65
CA GLU A 93 4.42 -16.89 -12.89
C GLU A 93 3.21 -16.24 -12.17
N MET A 94 3.43 -15.38 -11.18
CA MET A 94 2.37 -14.68 -10.44
C MET A 94 2.07 -13.28 -11.00
N THR A 95 2.85 -12.80 -11.97
CA THR A 95 2.81 -11.41 -12.44
C THR A 95 1.42 -10.99 -12.91
N ASP A 96 0.75 -11.84 -13.68
CA ASP A 96 -0.56 -11.52 -14.26
C ASP A 96 -1.67 -11.48 -13.20
N ASP A 97 -1.52 -12.22 -12.11
CA ASP A 97 -2.46 -12.21 -10.98
C ASP A 97 -2.20 -11.03 -10.04
N VAL A 98 -0.91 -10.75 -9.76
CA VAL A 98 -0.49 -9.66 -8.85
C VAL A 98 -0.75 -8.29 -9.46
N TYR A 99 -0.46 -8.11 -10.74
CA TYR A 99 -0.53 -6.82 -11.43
C TYR A 99 -1.76 -6.70 -12.34
N ARG A 100 -2.87 -7.28 -11.88
CA ARG A 100 -4.17 -7.23 -12.56
C ARG A 100 -4.89 -5.91 -12.29
N TYR A 101 -5.28 -5.22 -13.36
CA TYR A 101 -6.12 -4.03 -13.26
C TYR A 101 -7.61 -4.38 -13.23
N LEU A 102 -8.40 -3.57 -12.50
CA LEU A 102 -9.86 -3.60 -12.57
C LEU A 102 -10.32 -3.09 -13.93
N ASN A 103 -10.85 -4.01 -14.75
CA ASN A 103 -11.38 -3.71 -16.06
C ASN A 103 -12.90 -3.92 -16.05
N PHE A 104 -13.67 -2.92 -15.62
CA PHE A 104 -15.13 -3.03 -15.46
C PHE A 104 -15.87 -3.46 -16.73
N ASN A 105 -15.31 -3.18 -17.91
CA ASN A 105 -15.83 -3.65 -19.19
C ASN A 105 -15.67 -5.16 -19.45
N LYS A 106 -14.93 -5.87 -18.58
CA LYS A 106 -14.70 -7.33 -18.63
C LYS A 106 -15.36 -8.06 -17.47
N VAL A 107 -16.03 -7.34 -16.58
CA VAL A 107 -16.74 -7.88 -15.41
C VAL A 107 -18.20 -8.12 -15.78
N SER A 108 -18.81 -9.18 -15.26
CA SER A 108 -20.22 -9.48 -15.52
C SER A 108 -21.12 -8.39 -14.93
N LYS A 109 -22.36 -8.28 -15.42
CA LYS A 109 -23.30 -7.29 -14.89
C LYS A 109 -23.62 -7.59 -13.42
N GLU A 110 -23.77 -8.86 -13.10
CA GLU A 110 -24.06 -9.38 -11.77
C GLU A 110 -22.93 -9.02 -10.79
N ASP A 111 -21.67 -9.23 -11.19
CA ASP A 111 -20.51 -8.86 -10.39
C ASP A 111 -20.40 -7.34 -10.22
N LEU A 112 -20.70 -6.55 -11.26
CA LEU A 112 -20.71 -5.08 -11.16
C LEU A 112 -21.76 -4.57 -10.18
N GLU A 113 -22.96 -5.16 -10.18
CA GLU A 113 -24.03 -4.81 -9.24
C GLU A 113 -23.60 -5.14 -7.80
N ALA A 114 -22.98 -6.30 -7.58
CA ALA A 114 -22.43 -6.69 -6.27
C ALA A 114 -21.29 -5.78 -5.77
N MET A 115 -20.56 -5.11 -6.66
CA MET A 115 -19.47 -4.19 -6.29
C MET A 115 -19.97 -2.81 -5.81
N VAL A 116 -21.25 -2.48 -6.02
CA VAL A 116 -21.84 -1.17 -5.69
C VAL A 116 -22.78 -1.24 -4.48
N GLU A 117 -23.28 -2.44 -4.15
CA GLU A 117 -24.02 -2.72 -2.90
C GLU A 117 -23.10 -2.83 -1.68
#